data_AF-A0A519G3J9-F1
#
_entry.id   AF-A0A519G3J9-F1
#
_cell.length_a   1.000
_cell.length_b   1.000
_cell.length_c   1.000
_cell.angle_alpha   90.00
_cell.angle_beta   90.00
_cell.angle_gamma   90.00
#
_symmetry.space_group_name_H-M   'P 1'
#
loop_
_entity.id
_entity.type
_entity.pdbx_description
1 polymer ?
#
loop_
_entity_poly.entity_id
_entity_poly.type
_entity_poly.pdbx_seq_one_letter_code
_entity_poly.pdbx_strand_id
1 'polypeptide(L)'
;MNDFASTPELILLPAVDVADGKAVRLTQGEAGTETSYGDPVDAAAQWADQGAQWVHLVDLDAAFGRGSNAPVLRKVIKQLRGVQVELSGGIRDDASLEAALESGAARINLGTAALENPEWAAHVIGRYGDAIAVGLDVRGTTLAARGWTREGGDLWQVLDRLEDAGCSRYVVTDVTKDGTLRGPN
;
A
#
# COMPACT_ATOMS: atom_id res chain seq x y z
N MET A 1 14.69 1.20 -35.09
CA MET A 1 14.73 0.57 -33.76
C MET A 1 13.52 1.07 -33.02
N ASN A 2 12.61 0.19 -32.60
CA ASN A 2 11.36 0.59 -31.94
C ASN A 2 11.66 1.01 -30.50
N ASP A 3 11.18 2.18 -30.08
CA ASP A 3 11.30 2.76 -28.74
C ASP A 3 10.80 1.86 -27.59
N PHE A 4 10.03 0.81 -27.90
CA PHE A 4 9.53 -0.15 -26.93
C PHE A 4 10.62 -1.04 -26.29
N ALA A 5 11.81 -1.12 -26.87
CA ALA A 5 12.90 -1.93 -26.31
C ALA A 5 13.64 -1.24 -25.14
N SER A 6 13.38 0.05 -24.89
CA SER A 6 14.01 0.84 -23.82
C SER A 6 13.09 1.23 -22.68
N THR A 7 11.79 0.95 -22.78
CA THR A 7 10.85 1.23 -21.69
C THR A 7 10.93 0.13 -20.64
N PRO A 8 11.11 0.45 -19.35
CA PRO A 8 11.05 -0.56 -18.30
C PRO A 8 9.70 -1.27 -18.32
N GLU A 9 9.71 -2.58 -18.08
CA GLU A 9 8.51 -3.39 -18.02
C GLU A 9 7.57 -2.90 -16.90
N LEU A 10 6.26 -2.87 -17.19
CA LEU A 10 5.27 -2.56 -16.17
C LEU A 10 5.10 -3.75 -15.24
N ILE A 11 5.48 -3.58 -13.98
CA ILE A 11 5.29 -4.59 -12.94
C ILE A 11 3.81 -4.56 -12.51
N LEU A 12 3.17 -5.73 -12.50
CA LEU A 12 1.83 -5.92 -11.96
C LEU A 12 1.91 -6.37 -10.51
N LEU A 13 1.15 -5.70 -9.63
CA LEU A 13 1.05 -6.02 -8.21
C LEU A 13 -0.42 -6.35 -7.89
N PRO A 14 -0.84 -7.62 -7.99
CA PRO A 14 -2.15 -8.02 -7.53
C PRO A 14 -2.34 -7.68 -6.04
N ALA A 15 -3.48 -7.06 -5.72
CA ALA A 15 -3.80 -6.64 -4.38
C ALA A 15 -4.46 -7.77 -3.56
N VAL A 16 -4.10 -7.85 -2.28
CA VAL A 16 -4.76 -8.66 -1.27
C VAL A 16 -5.01 -7.74 -0.07
N ASP A 17 -6.24 -7.24 0.03
CA ASP A 17 -6.66 -6.45 1.18
C ASP A 17 -7.21 -7.37 2.26
N VAL A 18 -6.80 -7.16 3.52
CA VAL A 18 -7.19 -8.01 4.64
C VAL A 18 -8.03 -7.21 5.64
N ALA A 19 -9.24 -7.70 5.90
CA ALA A 19 -10.14 -7.21 6.94
C ALA A 19 -10.78 -8.40 7.66
N ASP A 20 -10.83 -8.35 9.00
CA ASP A 20 -11.34 -9.41 9.87
C ASP A 20 -10.74 -10.80 9.53
N GLY A 21 -9.43 -10.81 9.23
CA GLY A 21 -8.68 -12.00 8.83
C GLY A 21 -9.08 -12.61 7.48
N LYS A 22 -9.85 -11.90 6.64
CA LYS A 22 -10.30 -12.35 5.32
C LYS A 22 -9.75 -11.47 4.20
N ALA A 23 -9.52 -12.08 3.04
CA ALA A 23 -9.26 -11.34 1.82
C ALA A 23 -10.56 -10.65 1.40
N VAL A 24 -10.50 -9.34 1.16
CA VAL A 24 -11.66 -8.54 0.78
C VAL A 24 -11.34 -7.60 -0.37
N ARG A 25 -12.38 -7.02 -0.96
CA ARG A 25 -12.27 -5.80 -1.78
C ARG A 25 -13.31 -4.80 -1.32
N LEU A 26 -12.92 -3.53 -1.24
CA LEU A 26 -13.84 -2.42 -1.01
C LEU A 26 -14.30 -1.83 -2.34
N THR A 27 -15.46 -1.18 -2.34
CA THR A 27 -15.84 -0.27 -3.43
C THR A 27 -15.50 1.14 -2.99
N GLN A 28 -14.60 1.82 -3.72
CA GLN A 28 -14.15 3.18 -3.38
C GLN A 28 -13.66 3.31 -1.93
N GLY A 29 -12.98 2.29 -1.40
CA GLY A 29 -12.39 2.32 -0.06
C GLY A 29 -13.38 2.51 1.10
N GLU A 30 -14.69 2.38 0.86
CA GLU A 30 -15.70 2.62 1.89
C GLU A 30 -15.89 1.39 2.78
N ALA A 31 -15.59 1.53 4.08
CA ALA A 31 -15.82 0.49 5.07
C ALA A 31 -17.33 0.13 5.14
N GLY A 32 -17.64 -1.16 5.21
CA GLY A 32 -19.01 -1.69 5.11
C GLY A 32 -19.40 -2.16 3.69
N THR A 33 -18.56 -1.92 2.68
CA THR A 33 -18.76 -2.41 1.30
C THR A 33 -17.93 -3.65 0.96
N GLU A 34 -17.35 -4.31 1.97
CA GLU A 34 -16.46 -5.46 1.81
C GLU A 34 -17.14 -6.60 1.07
N THR A 35 -16.55 -7.04 -0.05
CA THR A 35 -16.83 -8.36 -0.64
C THR A 35 -15.72 -9.31 -0.22
N SER A 36 -16.05 -10.40 0.48
CA SER A 36 -15.07 -11.40 0.90
C SER A 36 -14.71 -12.37 -0.22
N TYR A 37 -13.42 -12.66 -0.34
CA TYR A 37 -12.84 -13.63 -1.27
C TYR A 37 -12.18 -14.82 -0.56
N GLY A 38 -12.37 -14.97 0.76
CA GLY A 38 -11.89 -16.12 1.52
C GLY A 38 -10.60 -15.87 2.31
N ASP A 39 -9.71 -16.86 2.34
CA ASP A 39 -8.45 -16.81 3.12
C ASP A 39 -7.38 -15.97 2.39
N PRO A 40 -6.73 -14.99 3.06
CA PRO A 40 -5.65 -14.20 2.46
C PRO A 40 -4.46 -15.00 1.96
N VAL A 41 -4.12 -16.12 2.61
CA VAL A 41 -3.00 -16.98 2.20
C VAL A 41 -3.33 -17.65 0.87
N ASP A 42 -4.56 -18.16 0.73
CA ASP A 42 -5.01 -18.80 -0.51
C ASP A 42 -5.10 -17.78 -1.65
N ALA A 43 -5.66 -16.59 -1.40
CA ALA A 43 -5.75 -15.52 -2.39
C ALA A 43 -4.37 -15.08 -2.89
N ALA A 44 -3.41 -14.90 -1.98
CA ALA A 44 -2.04 -14.54 -2.33
C ALA A 44 -1.31 -15.66 -3.09
N ALA A 45 -1.48 -16.92 -2.65
CA ALA A 45 -0.90 -18.08 -3.34
C ALA A 45 -1.43 -18.21 -4.77
N GLN A 46 -2.72 -17.95 -4.98
CA GLN A 46 -3.32 -17.97 -6.31
C GLN A 46 -2.67 -16.97 -7.27
N TRP A 47 -2.26 -15.79 -6.79
CA TRP A 47 -1.52 -14.83 -7.60
C TRP A 47 -0.11 -15.30 -7.93
N ALA A 48 0.58 -15.87 -6.94
CA ALA A 48 1.91 -16.46 -7.14
C ALA A 48 1.89 -17.58 -8.18
N ASP A 49 0.91 -18.48 -8.11
CA ASP A 49 0.72 -19.60 -9.06
C ASP A 49 0.44 -19.11 -10.49
N GLN A 50 -0.13 -17.91 -10.63
CA GLN A 50 -0.36 -17.25 -11.92
C GLN A 50 0.85 -16.44 -12.42
N GLY A 51 1.97 -16.45 -11.69
CA GLY A 51 3.22 -15.81 -12.10
C GLY A 51 3.43 -14.39 -11.57
N ALA A 52 2.68 -13.96 -10.55
CA ALA A 52 2.92 -12.66 -9.92
C ALA A 52 4.33 -12.61 -9.30
N GLN A 53 5.09 -11.57 -9.64
CA GLN A 53 6.40 -11.29 -9.03
C GLN A 53 6.28 -10.46 -7.75
N TRP A 54 5.16 -9.74 -7.62
CA TRP A 54 4.85 -8.88 -6.49
C TRP A 54 3.42 -9.10 -6.02
N VAL A 55 3.16 -8.89 -4.73
CA VAL A 55 1.81 -8.78 -4.15
C VAL A 55 1.75 -7.49 -3.34
N HIS A 56 0.68 -6.71 -3.54
CA HIS A 56 0.35 -5.56 -2.69
C HIS A 56 -0.58 -6.04 -1.56
N LEU A 57 -0.09 -6.07 -0.33
CA LEU A 57 -0.79 -6.62 0.83
C LEU A 57 -1.16 -5.50 1.80
N VAL A 58 -2.45 -5.35 2.11
CA VAL A 58 -2.96 -4.22 2.92
C VAL A 58 -3.69 -4.71 4.17
N ASP A 59 -3.29 -4.22 5.35
CA ASP A 59 -4.08 -4.37 6.58
C ASP A 59 -5.13 -3.26 6.68
N LEU A 60 -6.36 -3.54 6.23
CA LEU A 60 -7.44 -2.56 6.27
C LEU A 60 -7.88 -2.26 7.71
N ASP A 61 -7.86 -3.24 8.60
CA ASP A 61 -8.27 -3.00 10.00
C ASP A 61 -7.30 -2.06 10.70
N ALA A 62 -5.99 -2.19 10.43
CA ALA A 62 -5.00 -1.25 10.92
C ALA A 62 -5.11 0.11 10.22
N ALA A 63 -5.39 0.14 8.91
CA ALA A 63 -5.62 1.38 8.16
C ALA A 63 -6.82 2.18 8.71
N PHE A 64 -7.91 1.51 9.08
CA PHE A 64 -9.09 2.14 9.69
C PHE A 64 -8.98 2.32 11.20
N GLY A 65 -7.95 1.76 11.85
CA GLY A 65 -7.75 1.86 13.30
C GLY A 65 -8.74 1.05 14.13
N ARG A 66 -9.28 -0.04 13.57
CA ARG A 66 -10.24 -0.94 14.25
C ARG A 66 -9.63 -2.28 14.69
N GLY A 67 -8.34 -2.50 14.44
CA GLY A 67 -7.64 -3.72 14.84
C GLY A 67 -6.31 -3.88 14.10
N SER A 68 -5.81 -5.11 14.05
CA SER A 68 -4.67 -5.48 13.22
C SER A 68 -4.75 -6.94 12.82
N ASN A 69 -4.34 -7.22 11.58
CA ASN A 69 -4.21 -8.54 11.00
C ASN A 69 -2.74 -9.01 10.94
N ALA A 70 -1.82 -8.39 11.68
CA ALA A 70 -0.38 -8.68 11.60
C ALA A 70 -0.01 -10.18 11.63
N PRO A 71 -0.63 -11.05 12.48
CA PRO A 71 -0.35 -12.48 12.45
C PRO A 71 -0.75 -13.17 11.13
N VAL A 72 -1.83 -12.72 10.48
CA VAL A 72 -2.29 -13.24 9.18
C VAL A 72 -1.36 -12.77 8.08
N LEU A 73 -1.01 -11.48 8.06
CA LEU A 73 -0.08 -10.92 7.09
C LEU A 73 1.29 -11.60 7.12
N ARG A 74 1.84 -11.88 8.31
CA ARG A 74 3.09 -12.65 8.45
C ARG A 74 2.99 -14.06 7.87
N LYS A 75 1.82 -14.72 7.96
CA LYS A 75 1.60 -16.02 7.32
C LYS A 75 1.59 -15.90 5.80
N VAL A 76 0.92 -14.88 5.25
CA VAL A 76 0.89 -14.60 3.81
C VAL A 76 2.31 -14.40 3.27
N ILE A 77 3.08 -13.49 3.88
CA ILE A 77 4.46 -13.17 3.46
C ILE A 77 5.35 -14.41 3.50
N LYS A 78 5.25 -15.23 4.55
CA LYS A 78 6.04 -16.47 4.67
C LYS A 78 5.70 -17.52 3.61
N GLN A 79 4.44 -17.56 3.14
CA GLN A 79 3.98 -18.51 2.14
C GLN A 79 4.43 -18.11 0.71
N LEU A 80 4.52 -16.82 0.43
CA LEU A 80 4.90 -16.23 -0.86
C LEU A 80 6.41 -16.35 -1.16
N ARG A 81 6.93 -17.57 -1.23
CA ARG A 81 8.35 -17.81 -1.52
C ARG A 81 8.71 -17.38 -2.95
N GLY A 82 9.69 -16.49 -3.08
CA GLY A 82 10.15 -15.99 -4.38
C GLY A 82 9.28 -14.90 -4.99
N VAL A 83 8.23 -14.46 -4.29
CA VAL A 83 7.38 -13.33 -4.66
C VAL A 83 7.64 -12.21 -3.67
N GLN A 84 7.85 -10.99 -4.16
CA GLN A 84 8.09 -9.83 -3.32
C GLN A 84 6.77 -9.30 -2.77
N VAL A 85 6.76 -8.80 -1.54
CA VAL A 85 5.57 -8.23 -0.91
C VAL A 85 5.78 -6.74 -0.64
N GLU A 86 4.86 -5.93 -1.13
CA GLU A 86 4.67 -4.56 -0.69
C GLU A 86 3.59 -4.55 0.41
N LEU A 87 3.94 -4.09 1.60
CA LEU A 87 3.04 -4.09 2.75
C LEU A 87 2.56 -2.67 3.07
N SER A 88 1.25 -2.53 3.32
CA SER A 88 0.60 -1.28 3.73
C SER A 88 -0.41 -1.52 4.85
N GLY A 89 -0.89 -0.43 5.46
CA GLY A 89 -1.98 -0.43 6.42
C GLY A 89 -1.54 -0.17 7.86
N GLY A 90 -1.95 0.97 8.42
CA GLY A 90 -1.78 1.29 9.85
C GLY A 90 -0.35 1.55 10.33
N ILE A 91 0.63 1.67 9.44
CA ILE A 91 2.03 1.94 9.77
C ILE A 91 2.21 3.44 10.00
N ARG A 92 2.35 3.85 11.27
CA ARG A 92 2.23 5.26 11.70
C ARG A 92 3.27 5.73 12.70
N ASP A 93 4.09 4.82 13.19
CA ASP A 93 5.11 5.06 14.20
C ASP A 93 6.24 4.04 14.05
N ASP A 94 7.31 4.21 14.83
CA ASP A 94 8.50 3.34 14.77
C ASP A 94 8.17 1.89 15.09
N ALA A 95 7.26 1.65 16.05
CA ALA A 95 6.91 0.29 16.48
C ALA A 95 6.16 -0.47 15.39
N SER A 96 5.16 0.17 14.75
CA SER A 96 4.42 -0.41 13.63
C SER A 96 5.29 -0.59 12.38
N LEU A 97 6.23 0.35 12.14
CA LEU A 97 7.21 0.23 11.05
C LEU A 97 8.18 -0.93 11.27
N GLU A 98 8.76 -1.05 12.46
CA GLU A 98 9.68 -2.14 12.80
C GLU A 98 8.99 -3.49 12.67
N ALA A 99 7.77 -3.62 13.20
CA ALA A 99 6.98 -4.84 13.07
C ALA A 99 6.64 -5.19 11.61
N ALA A 100 6.47 -4.19 10.75
CA ALA A 100 6.24 -4.36 9.32
C ALA A 100 7.51 -4.78 8.57
N LEU A 101 8.66 -4.18 8.88
CA LEU A 101 9.96 -4.57 8.31
C LEU A 101 10.36 -6.00 8.70
N GLU A 102 10.18 -6.36 9.97
CA GLU A 102 10.45 -7.71 10.49
C GLU A 102 9.53 -8.79 9.91
N SER A 103 8.42 -8.40 9.26
CA SER A 103 7.52 -9.35 8.62
C SER A 103 8.16 -10.07 7.42
N GLY A 104 9.24 -9.50 6.87
CA GLY A 104 9.89 -9.96 5.64
C GLY A 104 9.33 -9.32 4.36
N ALA A 105 8.49 -8.29 4.48
CA ALA A 105 8.05 -7.50 3.34
C ALA A 105 9.26 -6.86 2.63
N ALA A 106 9.20 -6.84 1.30
CA ALA A 106 10.27 -6.27 0.48
C ALA A 106 10.28 -4.73 0.52
N ARG A 107 9.10 -4.12 0.69
CA ARG A 107 8.95 -2.68 0.93
C ARG A 107 7.66 -2.35 1.66
N ILE A 108 7.63 -1.16 2.25
CA ILE A 108 6.55 -0.65 3.08
C ILE A 108 5.98 0.63 2.48
N ASN A 109 4.65 0.72 2.43
CA ASN A 109 3.94 1.94 2.05
C ASN A 109 3.50 2.73 3.29
N LEU A 110 3.99 3.96 3.40
CA LEU A 110 3.49 4.94 4.36
C LEU A 110 2.35 5.72 3.72
N GLY A 111 1.14 5.59 4.27
CA GLY A 111 -0.02 6.38 3.83
C GLY A 111 -0.18 7.64 4.67
N THR A 112 -1.27 7.69 5.45
CA THR A 112 -1.64 8.83 6.31
C THR A 112 -0.51 9.40 7.18
N ALA A 113 0.40 8.56 7.68
CA ALA A 113 1.50 9.01 8.53
C ALA A 113 2.50 9.91 7.78
N ALA A 114 2.70 9.69 6.47
CA ALA A 114 3.54 10.55 5.65
C ALA A 114 2.94 11.96 5.48
N LEU A 115 1.62 12.08 5.63
CA LEU A 115 0.88 13.35 5.52
C LEU A 115 0.86 14.08 6.88
N GLU A 116 0.51 13.36 7.94
CA GLU A 116 0.32 13.92 9.29
C GLU A 116 1.63 14.17 10.04
N ASN A 117 2.67 13.36 9.81
CA ASN A 117 3.96 13.44 10.50
C ASN A 117 5.12 13.55 9.48
N PRO A 118 5.27 14.68 8.78
CA PRO A 118 6.27 14.84 7.73
C PRO A 118 7.72 14.67 8.19
N GLU A 119 8.05 15.13 9.39
CA GLU A 119 9.40 15.00 9.94
C GLU A 119 9.77 13.54 10.19
N TRP A 120 8.83 12.76 10.73
CA TRP A 120 8.99 11.32 10.92
C TRP A 120 9.11 10.60 9.57
N ALA A 121 8.26 10.95 8.61
CA ALA A 121 8.31 10.38 7.27
C ALA A 121 9.65 10.65 6.58
N ALA A 122 10.17 11.88 6.65
CA ALA A 122 11.47 12.23 6.11
C ALA A 122 12.61 11.46 6.80
N HIS A 123 12.54 11.29 8.13
CA HIS A 123 13.51 10.48 8.86
C HIS A 123 13.49 9.00 8.40
N VAL A 124 12.31 8.41 8.29
CA VAL A 124 12.13 7.02 7.87
C VAL A 124 12.58 6.82 6.41
N ILE A 125 12.20 7.72 5.50
CA ILE A 125 12.65 7.71 4.10
C ILE A 125 14.18 7.77 4.04
N GLY A 126 14.81 8.74 4.73
CA GLY A 126 16.27 8.89 4.73
C GLY A 126 17.00 7.69 5.35
N ARG A 127 16.40 7.00 6.32
CA ARG A 127 17.00 5.84 7.00
C ARG A 127 16.86 4.54 6.22
N TYR A 128 15.72 4.31 5.58
CA TYR A 128 15.37 3.01 4.98
C TYR A 128 15.31 3.02 3.45
N GLY A 129 15.37 4.19 2.80
CA GLY A 129 15.53 4.35 1.36
C GLY A 129 14.49 3.59 0.55
N ASP A 130 14.95 2.72 -0.36
CA ASP A 130 14.11 1.94 -1.29
C ASP A 130 13.13 0.98 -0.61
N ALA A 131 13.33 0.67 0.69
CA ALA A 131 12.38 -0.12 1.47
C ALA A 131 11.11 0.67 1.83
N ILE A 132 11.10 1.99 1.61
CA ILE A 132 9.98 2.89 1.91
C ILE A 132 9.45 3.52 0.63
N ALA A 133 8.15 3.38 0.45
CA ALA A 133 7.36 4.09 -0.53
C ALA A 133 6.23 4.85 0.17
N VAL A 134 5.64 5.83 -0.51
CA VAL A 134 4.53 6.64 0.05
C VAL A 134 3.27 6.46 -0.77
N GLY A 135 2.18 6.11 -0.09
CA GLY A 135 0.84 6.04 -0.67
C GLY A 135 0.24 7.43 -0.79
N LEU A 136 -0.11 7.83 -2.02
CA LEU A 136 -0.77 9.08 -2.35
C LEU A 136 -2.17 8.77 -2.86
N ASP A 137 -3.12 8.73 -1.93
CA ASP A 137 -4.54 8.57 -2.26
C ASP A 137 -5.13 9.94 -2.57
N VAL A 138 -5.60 10.16 -3.80
CA VAL A 138 -5.94 11.49 -4.35
C VAL A 138 -7.39 11.55 -4.80
N ARG A 139 -8.05 12.67 -4.47
CA ARG A 139 -9.30 13.13 -5.07
C ARG A 139 -9.07 14.47 -5.75
N GLY A 140 -8.97 14.48 -7.08
CA GLY A 140 -8.59 15.69 -7.82
C GLY A 140 -7.13 16.05 -7.54
N THR A 141 -6.88 17.12 -6.77
CA THR A 141 -5.54 17.49 -6.27
C THR A 141 -5.45 17.42 -4.75
N THR A 142 -6.49 16.94 -4.07
CA THR A 142 -6.51 16.84 -2.61
C THR A 142 -6.19 15.41 -2.18
N LEU A 143 -5.22 15.25 -1.28
CA LEU A 143 -4.88 13.96 -0.69
C LEU A 143 -5.96 13.54 0.33
N ALA A 144 -6.25 12.25 0.36
CA ALA A 144 -7.20 11.62 1.26
C ALA A 144 -6.46 10.85 2.35
N ALA A 145 -6.73 11.18 3.61
CA ALA A 145 -6.09 10.62 4.80
C ALA A 145 -7.08 9.80 5.65
N ARG A 146 -6.56 9.01 6.60
CA ARG A 146 -7.33 8.22 7.58
C ARG A 146 -8.40 7.33 6.93
N GLY A 147 -8.02 6.49 5.97
CA GLY A 147 -8.98 5.66 5.23
C GLY A 147 -9.99 6.49 4.42
N TRP A 148 -9.49 7.58 3.82
CA TRP A 148 -10.22 8.52 2.96
C TRP A 148 -11.33 9.33 3.63
N THR A 149 -11.29 9.44 4.97
CA THR A 149 -12.27 10.19 5.77
C THR A 149 -11.86 11.63 6.07
N ARG A 150 -10.60 12.02 5.79
CA ARG A 150 -10.07 13.37 6.03
C ARG A 150 -9.23 13.88 4.86
N GLU A 151 -9.12 15.21 4.74
CA GLU A 151 -8.19 15.84 3.82
C GLU A 151 -6.76 15.80 4.37
N GLY A 152 -5.79 15.49 3.50
CA GLY A 152 -4.37 15.33 3.79
C GLY A 152 -3.47 16.40 3.17
N GLY A 153 -4.05 17.45 2.60
CA GLY A 153 -3.34 18.55 1.93
C GLY A 153 -3.39 18.48 0.41
N ASP A 154 -2.73 19.44 -0.24
CA ASP A 154 -2.58 19.49 -1.71
C ASP A 154 -1.50 18.50 -2.17
N LEU A 155 -1.79 17.76 -3.23
CA LEU A 155 -0.93 16.73 -3.81
C LEU A 155 0.46 17.27 -4.14
N TRP A 156 0.54 18.41 -4.82
CA TRP A 156 1.78 18.93 -5.36
C TRP A 156 2.70 19.43 -4.24
N GLN A 157 2.13 20.10 -3.24
CA GLN A 157 2.89 20.54 -2.07
C GLN A 157 3.46 19.37 -1.26
N VAL A 158 2.68 18.29 -1.11
CA VAL A 158 3.15 17.09 -0.40
C VAL A 158 4.20 16.36 -1.23
N LEU A 159 4.02 16.29 -2.55
CA LEU A 159 4.99 15.66 -3.45
C LEU A 159 6.34 16.35 -3.38
N ASP A 160 6.39 17.69 -3.50
CA ASP A 160 7.63 18.47 -3.40
C ASP A 160 8.38 18.18 -2.09
N ARG A 161 7.65 18.13 -0.96
CA ARG A 161 8.22 17.81 0.35
C ARG A 161 8.80 16.38 0.42
N LEU A 162 8.16 15.43 -0.24
CA LEU A 162 8.61 14.03 -0.27
C LEU A 162 9.82 13.84 -1.19
N GLU A 163 9.87 14.58 -2.30
CA GLU A 163 11.04 14.65 -3.18
C GLU A 163 12.25 15.25 -2.44
N ASP A 164 12.07 16.35 -1.70
CA ASP A 164 13.11 16.94 -0.85
C ASP A 164 13.63 15.96 0.21
N ALA A 165 12.76 15.06 0.69
CA ALA A 165 13.12 14.00 1.63
C ALA A 165 13.81 12.79 0.96
N GLY A 166 13.88 12.75 -0.37
CA GLY A 166 14.49 11.67 -1.14
C GLY A 166 13.62 10.42 -1.24
N CYS A 167 12.30 10.57 -1.31
CA CYS A 167 11.38 9.44 -1.44
C CYS A 167 11.65 8.67 -2.75
N SER A 168 11.82 7.34 -2.64
CA SER A 168 12.20 6.50 -3.79
C SER A 168 11.03 6.16 -4.71
N ARG A 169 9.79 6.20 -4.19
CA ARG A 169 8.62 5.63 -4.85
C ARG A 169 7.31 6.13 -4.25
N TYR A 170 6.35 6.33 -5.15
CA TYR A 170 4.96 6.65 -4.81
C TYR A 170 4.02 5.57 -5.30
N VAL A 171 2.99 5.26 -4.51
CA VAL A 171 1.85 4.43 -4.92
C VAL A 171 0.65 5.35 -4.99
N VAL A 172 0.19 5.66 -6.20
CA VAL A 172 -0.82 6.70 -6.43
C VAL A 172 -2.18 6.05 -6.70
N THR A 173 -3.19 6.45 -5.92
CA THR A 173 -4.56 5.96 -6.05
C THR A 173 -5.49 7.12 -6.37
N ASP A 174 -6.22 7.07 -7.47
CA ASP A 174 -7.41 7.91 -7.63
C ASP A 174 -8.57 7.27 -6.87
N VAL A 175 -8.90 7.83 -5.70
CA VAL A 175 -9.93 7.27 -4.80
C VAL A 175 -11.33 7.24 -5.44
N THR A 176 -11.55 8.00 -6.50
CA THR A 176 -12.84 8.01 -7.22
C THR A 176 -12.96 6.84 -8.20
N LYS A 177 -11.85 6.25 -8.60
CA LYS A 177 -11.76 5.14 -9.55
C LYS A 177 -11.59 3.79 -8.88
N ASP A 178 -11.03 3.76 -7.68
CA ASP A 178 -10.71 2.53 -6.98
C ASP A 178 -11.94 1.62 -6.77
N GLY A 179 -11.78 0.34 -7.08
CA GLY A 179 -12.85 -0.67 -7.03
C GLY A 179 -14.00 -0.50 -8.05
N THR A 180 -13.99 0.55 -8.89
CA THR A 180 -15.12 0.87 -9.80
C THR A 180 -15.10 0.17 -11.16
N LEU A 181 -13.95 -0.38 -11.57
CA LEU A 181 -13.73 -0.96 -12.91
C LEU A 181 -13.97 0.01 -14.08
N ARG A 182 -13.85 1.33 -13.86
CA ARG A 182 -14.04 2.37 -14.89
C ARG A 182 -12.73 2.85 -15.54
N GLY A 183 -11.67 2.05 -15.44
CA GLY A 183 -10.34 2.34 -15.95
C GLY A 183 -9.52 3.28 -15.04
N PRO A 184 -8.18 3.29 -15.20
CA PRO A 184 -7.30 4.27 -14.56
C PRO A 184 -7.60 5.69 -15.08
N ASN A 185 -7.12 6.71 -14.36
CA ASN A 185 -7.16 8.12 -14.79
C ASN A 185 -6.17 8.34 -15.93
#